data_AF-A0AAX6M7Z6-F1
#
_entry.id   AF-A0AAX6M7Z6-F1
#
_cell.length_a   1.000
_cell.length_b   1.000
_cell.length_c   1.000
_cell.angle_alpha   90.00
_cell.angle_beta   90.00
_cell.angle_gamma   90.00
#
_symmetry.space_group_name_H-M   'P 1'
#
loop_
_entity.id
_entity.type
_entity.pdbx_description
1 polymer ?
#
loop_
_entity_poly.entity_id
_entity_poly.type
_entity_poly.pdbx_seq_one_letter_code
_entity_poly.pdbx_strand_id
1 'polypeptide(L)'
;MTGNDVHRDAGVSVLFAYIKGIGVAVPVCEDTKRYIGIVQADKVRLNLSNPIADTDISGGTSPTQSIPTIFRNTYRIPTNLVENMTPEESIALIKNGLTEVLNPEIIDDVVLNQKRDLKVYWGTATTGRPHCGYFVPMVKIAELLHAGCHVKILLADLHAYLDNMKAPLELIEQRLRYYEYIVKSLLKAVGVDITKLEFIRGSSYQKSENYTMDRFKLEGMTRISVAQKAGAEVVKQTNDPFLGGLTYPLMQALDEEYLDVDAQLGGLDQRKIFTFALENLPKIGYKVRAHLMHSMVPGLGEAQKMSSSEPDSKIDLLDSPDAVAKKLKKAVCVPKKIEGNGVVAFVEHVIFRVVAIKTGGKPHFTVERREGEPLVYDDIEKLKADYEADILTPQLLKAALTKALNELLDPIRKEFEASEEWQKIAELAYPSEEKQQKVKKQKDKGDPAKRAAALAAKAEQLKLKEGGSEESK
;
A
#
# COMPACT_ATOMS: atom_id res chain seq x y z
N MET A 1 35.84 17.90 41.70
CA MET A 1 36.89 17.85 42.74
C MET A 1 36.38 18.69 43.88
N THR A 2 36.02 18.23 45.08
CA THR A 2 36.28 17.03 45.91
C THR A 2 34.99 16.81 46.74
N GLY A 3 34.44 15.63 47.04
CA GLY A 3 35.01 14.32 47.31
C GLY A 3 35.01 14.05 48.83
N ASN A 4 33.97 13.38 49.36
CA ASN A 4 34.10 12.30 50.35
C ASN A 4 32.77 11.63 50.71
N ASP A 5 32.74 10.31 50.47
CA ASP A 5 31.78 9.31 50.88
C ASP A 5 31.82 9.01 52.39
N VAL A 6 30.67 8.63 52.97
CA VAL A 6 30.58 7.53 53.96
C VAL A 6 29.20 6.86 53.87
N HIS A 7 29.17 5.58 53.48
CA HIS A 7 28.08 4.63 53.68
C HIS A 7 27.93 4.23 55.16
N ARG A 8 26.70 3.99 55.65
CA ARG A 8 26.31 2.75 56.36
C ARG A 8 24.81 2.67 56.71
N ASP A 9 24.26 1.51 56.33
CA ASP A 9 23.25 0.67 56.99
C ASP A 9 21.84 1.20 57.27
N ALA A 10 20.88 0.74 56.45
CA ALA A 10 19.50 0.53 56.86
C ALA A 10 19.08 -0.91 56.48
N GLY A 11 18.56 -1.62 57.49
CA GLY A 11 18.42 -3.06 57.52
C GLY A 11 17.44 -3.66 56.51
N VAL A 12 17.81 -4.85 56.05
CA VAL A 12 16.96 -5.78 55.31
C VAL A 12 15.90 -6.35 56.26
N SER A 13 14.64 -6.02 56.03
CA SER A 13 13.47 -6.67 56.64
C SER A 13 12.85 -7.63 55.62
N VAL A 14 13.19 -8.92 55.72
CA VAL A 14 12.57 -10.00 54.93
C VAL A 14 11.22 -10.35 55.56
N LEU A 15 10.11 -10.04 54.88
CA LEU A 15 8.77 -10.47 55.29
C LEU A 15 8.41 -11.77 54.55
N PHE A 16 8.31 -12.88 55.28
CA PHE A 16 7.87 -14.17 54.75
C PHE A 16 6.34 -14.25 54.74
N ALA A 17 5.74 -14.49 53.57
CA ALA A 17 4.35 -14.93 53.46
C ALA A 17 4.33 -16.45 53.25
N TYR A 18 3.72 -17.17 54.19
CA TYR A 18 3.55 -18.61 54.16
C TYR A 18 2.32 -18.96 53.32
N ILE A 19 2.51 -19.53 52.13
CA ILE A 19 1.44 -20.17 51.35
C ILE A 19 1.72 -21.68 51.37
N LYS A 20 0.79 -22.44 51.94
CA LYS A 20 0.85 -23.92 51.90
C LYS A 20 0.70 -24.38 50.45
N GLY A 21 1.75 -25.01 49.94
CA GLY A 21 1.72 -25.85 48.74
C GLY A 21 2.45 -25.24 47.54
N ILE A 22 3.63 -25.79 47.26
CA ILE A 22 4.49 -25.60 46.07
C ILE A 22 5.33 -24.32 46.12
N GLY A 23 6.60 -24.49 46.51
CA GLY A 23 7.59 -23.42 46.61
C GLY A 23 8.39 -23.26 45.32
N VAL A 24 8.35 -22.05 44.73
CA VAL A 24 9.41 -21.44 43.93
C VAL A 24 9.31 -19.92 44.14
N ALA A 25 10.43 -19.26 44.48
CA ALA A 25 10.49 -17.81 44.67
C ALA A 25 10.97 -17.13 43.37
N VAL A 26 10.28 -16.08 42.92
CA VAL A 26 10.71 -15.19 41.83
C VAL A 26 10.51 -13.74 42.30
N PRO A 27 11.48 -12.81 42.14
CA PRO A 27 11.37 -11.44 42.63
C PRO A 27 10.42 -10.60 41.74
N VAL A 28 9.50 -9.86 42.35
CA VAL A 28 8.61 -8.91 41.68
C VAL A 28 9.07 -7.48 41.98
N CYS A 29 9.35 -6.71 40.92
CA CYS A 29 9.71 -5.30 40.96
C CYS A 29 8.49 -4.42 41.25
N GLU A 30 8.71 -3.34 41.99
CA GLU A 30 7.70 -2.48 42.60
C GLU A 30 7.11 -1.46 41.62
N ASP A 31 6.33 -1.90 40.63
CA ASP A 31 5.53 -0.98 39.79
C ASP A 31 4.17 -1.55 39.32
N THR A 32 3.76 -2.73 39.79
CA THR A 32 2.48 -3.37 39.42
C THR A 32 1.29 -2.99 40.31
N LYS A 33 1.36 -1.87 41.05
CA LYS A 33 0.32 -1.45 42.02
C LYS A 33 -0.80 -0.56 41.45
N ARG A 34 -1.00 -0.49 40.13
CA ARG A 34 -2.09 0.31 39.53
C ARG A 34 -3.08 -0.42 38.63
N TYR A 35 -2.97 -1.74 38.47
CA TYR A 35 -3.81 -2.54 37.57
C TYR A 35 -4.59 -3.66 38.27
N ILE A 36 -5.10 -3.43 39.49
CA ILE A 36 -6.17 -4.29 40.05
C ILE A 36 -7.14 -3.39 40.81
N GLY A 37 -8.06 -2.80 40.06
CA GLY A 37 -9.20 -2.07 40.59
C GLY A 37 -10.19 -1.90 39.45
N ILE A 38 -11.42 -2.39 39.66
CA ILE A 38 -12.56 -2.42 38.72
C ILE A 38 -12.68 -3.74 37.94
N VAL A 39 -13.06 -4.83 38.63
CA VAL A 39 -14.11 -5.76 38.14
C VAL A 39 -14.82 -6.34 39.38
N GLN A 40 -15.97 -5.80 39.75
CA GLN A 40 -16.94 -6.53 40.57
C GLN A 40 -18.35 -5.98 40.38
N ALA A 41 -19.15 -6.70 39.60
CA ALA A 41 -20.56 -7.03 39.83
C ALA A 41 -21.18 -7.43 38.49
N ASP A 42 -21.47 -8.72 38.30
CA ASP A 42 -22.84 -9.14 38.01
C ASP A 42 -22.97 -10.66 38.07
N LYS A 43 -23.96 -11.10 38.85
CA LYS A 43 -24.40 -12.49 39.04
C LYS A 43 -25.40 -12.83 37.95
N VAL A 44 -25.14 -13.85 37.13
CA VAL A 44 -26.21 -14.60 36.45
C VAL A 44 -25.90 -16.10 36.48
N ARG A 45 -26.89 -16.86 36.98
CA ARG A 45 -26.97 -18.32 37.06
C ARG A 45 -26.93 -18.96 35.67
N LEU A 46 -26.15 -20.03 35.51
CA LEU A 46 -26.31 -20.99 34.40
C LEU A 46 -26.78 -22.34 34.96
N ASN A 47 -27.96 -22.75 34.53
CA ASN A 47 -28.55 -24.08 34.76
C ASN A 47 -28.05 -25.05 33.69
N LEU A 48 -27.69 -26.25 34.11
CA LEU A 48 -27.39 -27.42 33.29
C LEU A 48 -28.65 -28.29 33.16
N SER A 49 -29.01 -28.67 31.93
CA SER A 49 -29.82 -29.86 31.63
C SER A 49 -29.79 -30.21 30.13
N ASN A 50 -28.88 -31.11 29.75
CA ASN A 50 -29.00 -32.38 28.96
C ASN A 50 -30.02 -32.59 27.79
N PRO A 51 -29.78 -33.63 26.92
CA PRO A 51 -29.81 -33.59 25.44
C PRO A 51 -30.93 -34.44 24.78
N ILE A 52 -31.10 -34.38 23.45
CA ILE A 52 -31.82 -35.39 22.63
C ILE A 52 -31.17 -35.57 21.24
N ALA A 53 -31.19 -36.83 20.76
CA ALA A 53 -30.53 -37.44 19.61
C ALA A 53 -31.37 -37.51 18.30
N ASP A 54 -30.68 -37.93 17.23
CA ASP A 54 -31.07 -38.72 16.03
C ASP A 54 -32.32 -38.40 15.19
N THR A 55 -32.14 -38.33 13.86
CA THR A 55 -32.73 -39.31 12.91
C THR A 55 -32.25 -39.11 11.45
N ASP A 56 -31.82 -40.23 10.86
CA ASP A 56 -31.67 -40.54 9.44
C ASP A 56 -33.00 -40.53 8.67
N ILE A 57 -32.99 -40.12 7.39
CA ILE A 57 -33.87 -40.69 6.34
C ILE A 57 -33.12 -40.82 5.00
N SER A 58 -33.26 -42.01 4.42
CA SER A 58 -32.71 -42.63 3.21
C SER A 58 -33.29 -42.20 1.85
N GLY A 59 -32.50 -42.37 0.78
CA GLY A 59 -32.88 -43.19 -0.40
C GLY A 59 -33.24 -42.50 -1.73
N GLY A 60 -32.56 -42.88 -2.83
CA GLY A 60 -33.03 -42.68 -4.21
C GLY A 60 -31.95 -42.80 -5.31
N THR A 61 -32.01 -43.85 -6.13
CA THR A 61 -31.01 -44.28 -7.14
C THR A 61 -31.42 -44.06 -8.62
N SER A 62 -30.49 -43.49 -9.42
CA SER A 62 -30.20 -43.69 -10.88
C SER A 62 -31.21 -43.22 -11.96
N PRO A 63 -30.85 -43.06 -13.27
CA PRO A 63 -29.60 -43.46 -13.93
C PRO A 63 -28.90 -42.41 -14.85
N THR A 64 -27.67 -42.78 -15.17
CA THR A 64 -26.66 -42.20 -16.05
C THR A 64 -27.06 -42.04 -17.52
N GLN A 65 -26.78 -40.87 -18.11
CA GLN A 65 -26.43 -40.73 -19.53
C GLN A 65 -25.18 -39.86 -19.67
N SER A 66 -24.17 -40.44 -20.31
CA SER A 66 -22.85 -39.92 -20.60
C SER A 66 -22.83 -38.98 -21.81
N ILE A 67 -22.26 -37.78 -21.65
CA ILE A 67 -21.87 -36.88 -22.75
C ILE A 67 -20.38 -36.54 -22.57
N PRO A 68 -19.55 -36.51 -23.64
CA PRO A 68 -18.09 -36.54 -23.51
C PRO A 68 -17.52 -35.22 -23.02
N THR A 69 -16.60 -35.31 -22.06
CA THR A 69 -15.82 -34.20 -21.52
C THR A 69 -14.75 -33.78 -22.54
N ILE A 70 -14.85 -32.57 -23.07
CA ILE A 70 -13.79 -31.90 -23.83
C ILE A 70 -13.52 -30.56 -23.14
N PHE A 71 -12.29 -30.43 -22.62
CA PHE A 71 -11.63 -29.24 -22.07
C PHE A 71 -12.34 -28.46 -20.94
N ARG A 72 -12.12 -28.91 -19.70
CA ARG A 72 -12.03 -28.01 -18.54
C ARG A 72 -10.57 -27.89 -18.13
N ASN A 73 -9.89 -26.86 -18.65
CA ASN A 73 -8.64 -26.39 -18.07
C ASN A 73 -9.00 -25.49 -16.88
N THR A 74 -9.52 -26.09 -15.80
CA THR A 74 -9.68 -25.39 -14.53
C THR A 74 -8.32 -25.33 -13.88
N TYR A 75 -7.74 -24.13 -13.81
CA TYR A 75 -6.68 -23.83 -12.86
C TYR A 75 -7.20 -24.17 -11.46
N ARG A 76 -6.92 -25.38 -10.99
CA ARG A 76 -7.06 -25.74 -9.57
C ARG A 76 -5.92 -25.01 -8.87
N ILE A 77 -6.27 -23.97 -8.13
CA ILE A 77 -5.41 -23.47 -7.05
C ILE A 77 -5.15 -24.70 -6.16
N PRO A 78 -3.91 -25.14 -5.95
CA PRO A 78 -3.64 -26.25 -5.06
C PRO A 78 -4.10 -25.86 -3.65
N THR A 79 -5.21 -26.46 -3.20
CA THR A 79 -5.85 -26.18 -1.91
C THR A 79 -5.14 -26.79 -0.70
N ASN A 80 -3.87 -27.19 -0.81
CA ASN A 80 -3.16 -27.92 0.25
C ASN A 80 -1.70 -27.47 0.42
N LEU A 81 -1.46 -26.19 0.69
CA LEU A 81 -0.19 -25.67 1.19
C LEU A 81 -0.41 -24.63 2.32
N VAL A 82 -1.35 -24.91 3.22
CA VAL A 82 -1.39 -24.21 4.52
C VAL A 82 -0.94 -25.21 5.57
N GLU A 83 0.35 -25.50 5.59
CA GLU A 83 0.96 -25.89 6.87
C GLU A 83 0.72 -24.72 7.82
N ASN A 84 0.15 -25.00 9.00
CA ASN A 84 -0.08 -23.96 10.00
C ASN A 84 1.30 -23.42 10.44
N MET A 85 1.66 -22.27 9.89
CA MET A 85 2.87 -21.52 10.20
C MET A 85 2.97 -21.29 11.72
N THR A 86 4.17 -21.46 12.30
CA THR A 86 4.33 -21.16 13.73
C THR A 86 4.15 -19.66 14.00
N PRO A 87 3.83 -19.24 15.24
CA PRO A 87 3.75 -17.82 15.58
C PRO A 87 5.02 -17.04 15.21
N GLU A 88 6.20 -17.64 15.37
CA GLU A 88 7.49 -17.04 15.03
C GLU A 88 7.68 -16.89 13.52
N GLU A 89 7.31 -17.91 12.74
CA GLU A 89 7.33 -17.86 11.28
C GLU A 89 6.33 -16.81 10.75
N SER A 90 5.15 -16.69 11.38
CA SER A 90 4.14 -15.67 11.07
C SER A 90 4.69 -14.26 11.29
N ILE A 91 5.32 -14.01 12.44
CA ILE A 91 5.98 -12.72 12.74
C ILE A 91 7.09 -12.41 11.73
N ALA A 92 7.92 -13.41 11.40
CA ALA A 92 8.98 -13.25 10.41
C ALA A 92 8.41 -12.85 9.05
N LEU A 93 7.32 -13.50 8.60
CA LEU A 93 6.65 -13.17 7.36
C LEU A 93 5.98 -11.79 7.41
N ILE A 94 5.34 -11.41 8.52
CA ILE A 94 4.74 -10.07 8.72
C ILE A 94 5.81 -8.98 8.56
N LYS A 95 6.99 -9.17 9.14
CA LYS A 95 8.10 -8.21 9.13
C LYS A 95 8.94 -8.28 7.84
N ASN A 96 8.80 -9.33 7.04
CA ASN A 96 9.59 -9.55 5.83
C ASN A 96 9.42 -8.44 4.77
N GLY A 97 10.54 -8.03 4.17
CA GLY A 97 10.57 -7.09 3.04
C GLY A 97 10.08 -5.68 3.35
N LEU A 98 10.00 -5.31 4.64
CA LEU A 98 9.70 -3.95 5.07
C LEU A 98 10.98 -3.14 5.22
N THR A 99 10.92 -1.85 4.90
CA THR A 99 12.04 -0.92 5.12
C THR A 99 12.16 -0.55 6.60
N GLU A 100 11.02 -0.36 7.27
CA GLU A 100 10.97 0.07 8.65
C GLU A 100 9.71 -0.49 9.32
N VAL A 101 9.84 -0.83 10.60
CA VAL A 101 8.73 -1.25 11.46
C VAL A 101 8.78 -0.42 12.73
N LEU A 102 7.72 0.33 13.02
CA LEU A 102 7.57 1.06 14.27
C LEU A 102 6.74 0.23 15.24
N ASN A 103 7.17 0.23 16.51
CA ASN A 103 6.56 -0.54 17.60
C ASN A 103 6.36 -2.04 17.28
N PRO A 104 7.41 -2.76 16.82
CA PRO A 104 7.31 -4.18 16.48
C PRO A 104 6.89 -5.07 17.66
N GLU A 105 7.11 -4.62 18.89
CA GLU A 105 6.71 -5.31 20.12
C GLU A 105 5.18 -5.49 20.23
N ILE A 106 4.37 -4.60 19.63
CA ILE A 106 2.91 -4.74 19.61
C ILE A 106 2.51 -5.96 18.77
N ILE A 107 3.20 -6.19 17.65
CA ILE A 107 2.96 -7.33 16.78
C ILE A 107 3.33 -8.63 17.51
N ASP A 108 4.49 -8.63 18.17
CA ASP A 108 4.98 -9.79 18.90
C ASP A 108 4.05 -10.13 20.08
N ASP A 109 3.55 -9.12 20.80
CA ASP A 109 2.59 -9.32 21.90
C ASP A 109 1.25 -9.90 21.41
N VAL A 110 0.69 -9.36 20.31
CA VAL A 110 -0.57 -9.84 19.76
C VAL A 110 -0.46 -11.30 19.31
N VAL A 111 0.63 -11.65 18.64
CA VAL A 111 0.81 -13.00 18.07
C VAL A 111 1.25 -14.01 19.12
N LEU A 112 2.25 -13.69 19.96
CA LEU A 112 2.84 -14.64 20.93
C LEU A 112 2.03 -14.74 22.23
N ASN A 113 1.60 -13.59 22.78
CA ASN A 113 0.99 -13.53 24.10
C ASN A 113 -0.54 -13.56 24.04
N GLN A 114 -1.15 -12.71 23.19
CA GLN A 114 -2.60 -12.65 23.05
C GLN A 114 -3.15 -13.80 22.19
N LYS A 115 -2.31 -14.44 21.37
CA LYS A 115 -2.63 -15.62 20.56
C LYS A 115 -3.89 -15.45 19.70
N ARG A 116 -4.00 -14.29 19.07
CA ARG A 116 -5.09 -13.94 18.15
C ARG A 116 -4.53 -13.37 16.85
N ASP A 117 -5.37 -13.31 15.83
CA ASP A 117 -5.00 -12.69 14.57
C ASP A 117 -4.62 -11.22 14.77
N LEU A 118 -3.50 -10.82 14.18
CA LEU A 118 -3.10 -9.42 14.07
C LEU A 118 -4.06 -8.70 13.11
N LYS A 119 -4.68 -7.62 13.58
CA LYS A 119 -5.55 -6.78 12.74
C LYS A 119 -4.72 -5.67 12.10
N VAL A 120 -4.62 -5.69 10.77
CA VAL A 120 -3.84 -4.71 10.01
C VAL A 120 -4.76 -4.01 9.03
N TYR A 121 -4.64 -2.69 8.86
CA TYR A 121 -5.25 -2.03 7.71
C TYR A 121 -4.25 -1.40 6.77
N TRP A 122 -4.65 -1.32 5.51
CA TRP A 122 -3.99 -0.54 4.47
C TRP A 122 -5.03 0.39 3.85
N GLY A 123 -4.70 1.69 3.78
CA GLY A 123 -5.56 2.71 3.19
C GLY A 123 -5.17 3.01 1.75
N THR A 124 -6.16 3.16 0.87
CA THR A 124 -5.96 3.62 -0.50
C THR A 124 -6.98 4.68 -0.88
N ALA A 125 -6.50 5.85 -1.29
CA ALA A 125 -7.35 6.91 -1.79
C ALA A 125 -7.76 6.60 -3.24
N THR A 126 -9.07 6.52 -3.49
CA THR A 126 -9.66 6.12 -4.78
C THR A 126 -9.58 7.25 -5.82
N THR A 127 -8.36 7.59 -6.22
CA THR A 127 -8.04 8.73 -7.10
C THR A 127 -7.82 8.26 -8.54
N GLY A 128 -6.58 8.27 -9.05
CA GLY A 128 -6.25 7.82 -10.41
C GLY A 128 -6.39 6.30 -10.58
N ARG A 129 -6.30 5.80 -11.83
CA ARG A 129 -6.25 4.35 -12.09
C ARG A 129 -5.00 3.74 -11.42
N PRO A 130 -5.12 2.66 -10.63
CA PRO A 130 -3.98 1.87 -10.15
C PRO A 130 -3.13 1.35 -11.31
N HIS A 131 -1.82 1.28 -11.09
CA HIS A 131 -0.82 0.76 -12.02
C HIS A 131 -0.05 -0.39 -11.37
N CYS A 132 0.89 -1.00 -12.09
CA CYS A 132 1.69 -2.13 -11.58
C CYS A 132 2.45 -1.86 -10.27
N GLY A 133 2.63 -0.60 -9.88
CA GLY A 133 3.17 -0.25 -8.56
C GLY A 133 2.30 -0.72 -7.40
N TYR A 134 1.00 -0.93 -7.61
CA TYR A 134 0.10 -1.50 -6.62
C TYR A 134 0.45 -2.96 -6.27
N PHE A 135 1.22 -3.68 -7.09
CA PHE A 135 1.66 -5.02 -6.70
C PHE A 135 2.53 -5.01 -5.43
N VAL A 136 3.26 -3.92 -5.15
CA VAL A 136 4.11 -3.82 -3.96
C VAL A 136 3.31 -3.93 -2.66
N PRO A 137 2.29 -3.07 -2.40
CA PRO A 137 1.43 -3.26 -1.24
C PRO A 137 0.60 -4.55 -1.33
N MET A 138 0.17 -4.98 -2.52
CA MET A 138 -0.63 -6.21 -2.64
C MET A 138 0.15 -7.48 -2.27
N VAL A 139 1.43 -7.55 -2.63
CA VAL A 139 2.32 -8.64 -2.19
C VAL A 139 2.46 -8.64 -0.68
N LYS A 140 2.65 -7.46 -0.05
CA LYS A 140 2.73 -7.39 1.40
C LYS A 140 1.41 -7.77 2.08
N ILE A 141 0.27 -7.35 1.54
CA ILE A 141 -1.05 -7.77 2.03
C ILE A 141 -1.24 -9.28 1.87
N ALA A 142 -0.81 -9.86 0.76
CA ALA A 142 -0.84 -11.31 0.55
C ALA A 142 0.02 -12.05 1.59
N GLU A 143 1.21 -11.55 1.90
CA GLU A 143 2.02 -12.12 2.99
C GLU A 143 1.36 -11.98 4.36
N LEU A 144 0.70 -10.86 4.66
CA LEU A 144 -0.05 -10.68 5.90
C LEU A 144 -1.22 -11.69 6.01
N LEU A 145 -1.99 -11.85 4.94
CA LEU A 145 -3.09 -12.82 4.87
C LEU A 145 -2.55 -14.25 5.03
N HIS A 146 -1.44 -14.58 4.36
CA HIS A 146 -0.79 -15.88 4.49
C HIS A 146 -0.22 -16.14 5.90
N ALA A 147 0.25 -15.10 6.59
CA ALA A 147 0.66 -15.15 7.99
C ALA A 147 -0.53 -15.27 8.97
N GLY A 148 -1.77 -15.26 8.48
CA GLY A 148 -2.99 -15.43 9.27
C GLY A 148 -3.63 -14.13 9.77
N CYS A 149 -3.11 -12.96 9.38
CA CYS A 149 -3.64 -11.66 9.80
C CYS A 149 -5.07 -11.42 9.27
N HIS A 150 -5.85 -10.65 10.03
CA HIS A 150 -7.10 -10.05 9.55
C HIS A 150 -6.78 -8.72 8.88
N VAL A 151 -6.97 -8.62 7.56
CA VAL A 151 -6.56 -7.44 6.80
C VAL A 151 -7.77 -6.62 6.36
N LYS A 152 -7.77 -5.34 6.72
CA LYS A 152 -8.77 -4.35 6.31
C LYS A 152 -8.20 -3.46 5.21
N ILE A 153 -8.89 -3.35 4.08
CA ILE A 153 -8.57 -2.37 3.05
C ILE A 153 -9.55 -1.21 3.15
N LEU A 154 -9.05 -0.07 3.59
CA LEU A 154 -9.83 1.17 3.63
C LEU A 154 -9.82 1.82 2.25
N LEU A 155 -10.97 1.81 1.59
CA LEU A 155 -11.21 2.60 0.39
C LEU A 155 -11.57 4.03 0.82
N ALA A 156 -10.56 4.89 0.81
CA ALA A 156 -10.57 6.19 1.44
C ALA A 156 -11.18 7.26 0.52
N ASP A 157 -12.49 7.21 0.34
CA ASP A 157 -13.25 8.09 -0.56
C ASP A 157 -13.23 9.56 -0.13
N LEU A 158 -13.43 9.87 1.15
CA LEU A 158 -13.30 11.24 1.64
C LEU A 158 -11.88 11.78 1.48
N HIS A 159 -10.86 10.95 1.72
CA HIS A 159 -9.47 11.31 1.51
C HIS A 159 -9.17 11.61 0.04
N ALA A 160 -9.76 10.86 -0.90
CA ALA A 160 -9.62 11.12 -2.33
C ALA A 160 -10.21 12.48 -2.76
N TYR A 161 -11.24 12.96 -2.05
CA TYR A 161 -11.81 14.30 -2.23
C TYR A 161 -10.94 15.39 -1.56
N LEU A 162 -10.49 15.15 -0.33
CA LEU A 162 -9.74 16.13 0.48
C LEU A 162 -8.32 16.38 -0.04
N ASP A 163 -7.72 15.41 -0.73
CA ASP A 163 -6.43 15.57 -1.43
C ASP A 163 -6.61 16.35 -2.73
N ASN A 164 -6.84 17.66 -2.60
CA ASN A 164 -6.93 18.62 -3.70
C ASN A 164 -7.96 18.23 -4.79
N MET A 165 -9.11 17.68 -4.38
CA MET A 165 -10.21 17.27 -5.26
C MET A 165 -9.78 16.34 -6.40
N LYS A 166 -8.77 15.47 -6.16
CA LYS A 166 -8.30 14.48 -7.15
C LYS A 166 -9.42 13.52 -7.61
N ALA A 167 -10.46 13.34 -6.80
CA ALA A 167 -11.71 12.70 -7.19
C ALA A 167 -12.90 13.65 -6.96
N PRO A 168 -13.60 14.08 -8.03
CA PRO A 168 -14.91 14.72 -7.91
C PRO A 168 -15.89 13.79 -7.20
N LEU A 169 -16.80 14.35 -6.38
CA LEU A 169 -17.76 13.58 -5.57
C LEU A 169 -18.63 12.66 -6.44
N GLU A 170 -18.92 13.07 -7.67
CA GLU A 170 -19.74 12.35 -8.64
C GLU A 170 -19.05 11.06 -9.13
N LEU A 171 -17.72 11.04 -9.15
CA LEU A 171 -16.93 9.88 -9.61
C LEU A 171 -16.52 8.94 -8.48
N ILE A 172 -16.64 9.37 -7.22
CA ILE A 172 -16.17 8.61 -6.06
C ILE A 172 -16.78 7.21 -6.02
N GLU A 173 -18.10 7.09 -6.23
CA GLU A 173 -18.78 5.81 -6.14
C GLU A 173 -18.24 4.80 -7.15
N GLN A 174 -18.05 5.24 -8.40
CA GLN A 174 -17.56 4.36 -9.46
C GLN A 174 -16.08 4.02 -9.25
N ARG A 175 -15.28 4.98 -8.75
CA ARG A 175 -13.87 4.73 -8.40
C ARG A 175 -13.75 3.77 -7.22
N LEU A 176 -14.60 3.86 -6.20
CA LEU A 176 -14.65 2.90 -5.10
C LEU A 176 -14.84 1.48 -5.61
N ARG A 177 -15.89 1.27 -6.42
CA ARG A 177 -16.20 -0.03 -7.00
C ARG A 177 -15.07 -0.54 -7.89
N TYR A 178 -14.49 0.33 -8.73
CA TYR A 178 -13.36 -0.03 -9.58
C TYR A 178 -12.14 -0.48 -8.75
N TYR A 179 -11.81 0.25 -7.68
CA TYR A 179 -10.72 -0.09 -6.77
C TYR A 179 -10.98 -1.42 -6.07
N GLU A 180 -12.20 -1.68 -5.62
CA GLU A 180 -12.56 -2.96 -5.02
C GLU A 180 -12.35 -4.13 -6.00
N TYR A 181 -12.83 -4.02 -7.25
CA TYR A 181 -12.63 -5.04 -8.28
C TYR A 181 -11.15 -5.28 -8.57
N ILE A 182 -10.38 -4.22 -8.84
CA ILE A 182 -8.99 -4.36 -9.25
C ILE A 182 -8.10 -4.87 -8.10
N VAL A 183 -8.33 -4.44 -6.86
CA VAL A 183 -7.58 -4.93 -5.69
C VAL A 183 -7.89 -6.40 -5.41
N LYS A 184 -9.16 -6.81 -5.48
CA LYS A 184 -9.53 -8.24 -5.38
C LYS A 184 -8.85 -9.07 -6.47
N SER A 185 -8.85 -8.59 -7.71
CA SER A 185 -8.22 -9.28 -8.83
C SER A 185 -6.70 -9.38 -8.68
N LEU A 186 -6.04 -8.32 -8.21
CA LEU A 186 -4.60 -8.32 -7.89
C LEU A 186 -4.24 -9.39 -6.86
N LEU A 187 -4.98 -9.46 -5.74
CA LEU A 187 -4.70 -10.44 -4.68
C LEU A 187 -4.93 -11.89 -5.16
N LYS A 188 -5.98 -12.13 -5.94
CA LYS A 188 -6.19 -13.43 -6.61
C LYS A 188 -5.04 -13.78 -7.55
N ALA A 189 -4.54 -12.81 -8.32
CA ALA A 189 -3.42 -13.01 -9.24
C ALA A 189 -2.09 -13.31 -8.51
N VAL A 190 -1.87 -12.70 -7.33
CA VAL A 190 -0.75 -13.02 -6.44
C VAL A 190 -0.90 -14.45 -5.87
N GLY A 191 -2.12 -14.96 -5.72
CA GLY A 191 -2.40 -16.35 -5.37
C GLY A 191 -2.61 -16.57 -3.87
N VAL A 192 -3.18 -15.59 -3.17
CA VAL A 192 -3.48 -15.68 -1.74
C VAL A 192 -4.96 -15.94 -1.48
N ASP A 193 -5.26 -16.63 -0.37
CA ASP A 193 -6.61 -16.68 0.16
C ASP A 193 -7.03 -15.32 0.75
N ILE A 194 -8.22 -14.86 0.37
CA ILE A 194 -8.77 -13.55 0.75
C ILE A 194 -9.93 -13.68 1.73
N THR A 195 -10.12 -14.83 2.39
CA THR A 195 -11.19 -15.03 3.38
C THR A 195 -11.12 -14.08 4.57
N LYS A 196 -9.91 -13.75 5.04
CA LYS A 196 -9.66 -12.78 6.12
C LYS A 196 -9.47 -11.33 5.63
N LEU A 197 -9.87 -11.04 4.39
CA LEU A 197 -9.81 -9.71 3.80
C LEU A 197 -11.17 -9.01 3.92
N GLU A 198 -11.16 -7.78 4.43
CA GLU A 198 -12.36 -6.95 4.57
C GLU A 198 -12.17 -5.61 3.85
N PHE A 199 -13.13 -5.21 3.00
CA PHE A 199 -13.15 -3.89 2.39
C PHE A 199 -14.05 -2.95 3.19
N ILE A 200 -13.54 -1.77 3.52
CA ILE A 200 -14.27 -0.77 4.31
C ILE A 200 -14.25 0.56 3.54
N ARG A 201 -15.42 1.16 3.38
CA ARG A 201 -15.56 2.50 2.79
C ARG A 201 -15.36 3.57 3.86
N GLY A 202 -14.46 4.52 3.65
CA GLY A 202 -14.17 5.57 4.64
C GLY A 202 -15.42 6.35 5.09
N SER A 203 -16.21 6.84 4.14
CA SER A 203 -17.43 7.60 4.45
C SER A 203 -18.52 6.82 5.18
N SER A 204 -18.39 5.49 5.35
CA SER A 204 -19.33 4.69 6.15
C SER A 204 -19.26 4.98 7.66
N TYR A 205 -18.11 5.46 8.17
CA TYR A 205 -17.95 5.79 9.59
C TYR A 205 -17.35 7.18 9.84
N GLN A 206 -16.59 7.74 8.89
CA GLN A 206 -15.88 9.03 9.05
C GLN A 206 -16.80 10.26 9.18
N LYS A 207 -18.12 10.06 8.99
CA LYS A 207 -19.16 11.08 9.18
C LYS A 207 -19.97 10.88 10.47
N SER A 208 -19.68 9.82 11.22
CA SER A 208 -20.37 9.54 12.49
C SER A 208 -20.08 10.65 13.51
N GLU A 209 -20.99 10.82 14.46
CA GLU A 209 -20.86 11.82 15.52
C GLU A 209 -19.57 11.62 16.32
N ASN A 210 -19.29 10.38 16.75
CA ASN A 210 -18.08 10.05 17.50
C ASN A 210 -16.81 10.40 16.72
N TYR A 211 -16.72 9.96 15.45
CA TYR A 211 -15.54 10.24 14.62
C TYR A 211 -15.35 11.74 14.42
N THR A 212 -16.44 12.46 14.18
CA THR A 212 -16.42 13.91 14.00
C THR A 212 -15.96 14.62 15.28
N MET A 213 -16.42 14.17 16.44
CA MET A 213 -15.98 14.72 17.72
C MET A 213 -14.50 14.47 18.00
N ASP A 214 -13.98 13.29 17.69
CA ASP A 214 -12.54 13.02 17.84
C ASP A 214 -11.70 13.80 16.83
N ARG A 215 -12.21 14.01 15.62
CA ARG A 215 -11.59 14.91 14.64
C ARG A 215 -11.50 16.32 15.21
N PHE A 216 -12.57 16.84 15.83
CA PHE A 216 -12.54 18.15 16.49
C PHE A 216 -11.54 18.20 17.67
N LYS A 217 -11.40 17.12 18.45
CA LYS A 217 -10.37 17.05 19.50
C LYS A 217 -8.97 17.19 18.90
N LEU A 218 -8.65 16.44 17.83
CA LEU A 218 -7.36 16.53 17.15
C LEU A 218 -7.15 17.92 16.50
N GLU A 219 -8.16 18.48 15.85
CA GLU A 219 -8.11 19.83 15.27
C GLU A 219 -7.84 20.89 16.35
N GLY A 220 -8.46 20.77 17.53
CA GLY A 220 -8.29 21.70 18.64
C GLY A 220 -6.90 21.69 19.30
N MET A 221 -6.11 20.64 19.08
CA MET A 221 -4.77 20.49 19.68
C MET A 221 -3.62 20.46 18.66
N THR A 222 -3.92 20.33 17.37
CA THR A 222 -2.90 20.22 16.32
C THR A 222 -2.56 21.59 15.74
N ARG A 223 -1.28 21.99 15.84
CA ARG A 223 -0.80 23.20 15.17
C ARG A 223 -0.78 23.00 13.65
N ILE A 224 -1.06 24.05 12.89
CA ILE A 224 -1.04 24.04 11.40
C ILE A 224 0.28 23.49 10.86
N SER A 225 1.42 23.95 11.39
CA SER A 225 2.75 23.50 10.94
C SER A 225 2.99 21.99 11.16
N VAL A 226 2.38 21.41 12.19
CA VAL A 226 2.46 19.97 12.48
C VAL A 226 1.61 19.19 11.46
N ALA A 227 0.39 19.62 11.19
CA ALA A 227 -0.47 19.00 10.18
C ALA A 227 0.16 19.08 8.77
N GLN A 228 0.70 20.25 8.39
CA GLN A 228 1.42 20.42 7.12
C GLN A 228 2.62 19.49 7.01
N LYS A 229 3.44 19.42 8.07
CA LYS A 229 4.60 18.52 8.11
C LYS A 229 4.17 17.07 7.98
N ALA A 230 3.11 16.65 8.68
CA ALA A 230 2.60 15.28 8.63
C ALA A 230 2.17 14.87 7.21
N GLY A 231 1.43 15.74 6.51
CA GLY A 231 0.95 15.48 5.15
C GLY A 231 1.93 15.76 4.01
N ALA A 232 3.14 16.25 4.29
CA ALA A 232 4.05 16.83 3.28
C ALA A 232 4.43 15.92 2.10
N GLU A 233 4.48 14.60 2.32
CA GLU A 233 4.88 13.60 1.31
C GLU A 233 3.70 12.86 0.67
N VAL A 234 2.49 13.08 1.18
CA VAL A 234 1.28 12.32 0.81
C VAL A 234 0.28 13.23 0.13
N VAL A 235 -0.01 14.38 0.73
CA VAL A 235 -0.95 15.38 0.21
C VAL A 235 -0.23 16.28 -0.78
N LYS A 236 -0.93 16.66 -1.86
CA LYS A 236 -0.37 17.62 -2.83
C LYS A 236 -0.05 18.95 -2.16
N GLN A 237 1.22 19.35 -2.22
CA GLN A 237 1.68 20.64 -1.67
C GLN A 237 1.42 21.78 -2.66
N THR A 238 0.86 22.89 -2.15
CA THR A 238 0.63 24.14 -2.88
C THR A 238 1.03 25.32 -1.99
N ASN A 239 1.32 26.47 -2.60
CA ASN A 239 1.67 27.69 -1.84
C ASN A 239 0.50 28.21 -0.99
N ASP A 240 -0.72 27.87 -1.38
CA ASP A 240 -1.97 28.16 -0.68
C ASP A 240 -2.75 26.85 -0.53
N PRO A 241 -2.50 26.07 0.54
CA PRO A 241 -3.09 24.75 0.72
C PRO A 241 -4.54 24.84 1.20
N PHE A 242 -5.41 23.99 0.65
CA PHE A 242 -6.77 23.82 1.14
C PHE A 242 -6.77 23.24 2.56
N LEU A 243 -7.77 23.63 3.37
CA LEU A 243 -7.97 23.09 4.72
C LEU A 243 -8.06 21.57 4.74
N GLY A 244 -8.67 20.95 3.72
CA GLY A 244 -8.76 19.50 3.60
C GLY A 244 -7.41 18.78 3.63
N GLY A 245 -6.36 19.40 3.08
CA GLY A 245 -5.00 18.86 3.13
C GLY A 245 -4.39 18.88 4.54
N LEU A 246 -4.83 19.79 5.41
CA LEU A 246 -4.43 19.85 6.82
C LEU A 246 -5.21 18.84 7.66
N THR A 247 -6.49 18.60 7.33
CA THR A 247 -7.34 17.64 8.03
C THR A 247 -7.01 16.19 7.66
N TYR A 248 -6.46 15.95 6.46
CA TYR A 248 -6.11 14.61 5.96
C TYR A 248 -5.29 13.75 6.95
N PRO A 249 -4.12 14.18 7.47
CA PRO A 249 -3.32 13.36 8.38
C PRO A 249 -4.03 13.07 9.72
N LEU A 250 -4.91 13.98 10.18
CA LEU A 250 -5.69 13.78 11.40
C LEU A 250 -6.73 12.68 11.19
N MET A 251 -7.40 12.68 10.04
CA MET A 251 -8.37 11.64 9.68
C MET A 251 -7.69 10.28 9.54
N GLN A 252 -6.57 10.20 8.82
CA GLN A 252 -5.85 8.95 8.65
C GLN A 252 -5.37 8.37 10.00
N ALA A 253 -5.00 9.20 10.97
CA ALA A 253 -4.66 8.74 12.32
C ALA A 253 -5.89 8.16 13.05
N LEU A 254 -7.05 8.83 12.98
CA LEU A 254 -8.28 8.32 13.60
C LEU A 254 -8.77 7.02 12.98
N ASP A 255 -8.48 6.77 11.70
CA ASP A 255 -8.82 5.52 11.05
C ASP A 255 -8.22 4.30 11.79
N GLU A 256 -7.06 4.42 12.44
CA GLU A 256 -6.46 3.34 13.24
C GLU A 256 -7.37 2.89 14.40
N GLU A 257 -8.07 3.84 15.02
CA GLU A 257 -8.99 3.57 16.12
C GLU A 257 -10.32 3.03 15.60
N TYR A 258 -10.93 3.71 14.64
CA TYR A 258 -12.28 3.39 14.17
C TYR A 258 -12.33 2.13 13.32
N LEU A 259 -11.20 1.70 12.77
CA LEU A 259 -11.06 0.40 12.13
C LEU A 259 -10.70 -0.71 13.12
N ASP A 260 -10.51 -0.41 14.42
CA ASP A 260 -10.10 -1.38 15.45
C ASP A 260 -8.94 -2.27 14.98
N VAL A 261 -7.78 -1.63 14.73
CA VAL A 261 -6.57 -2.32 14.29
C VAL A 261 -5.44 -2.27 15.32
N ASP A 262 -4.51 -3.20 15.18
CA ASP A 262 -3.26 -3.25 15.93
C ASP A 262 -2.11 -2.62 15.14
N ALA A 263 -2.18 -2.63 13.80
CA ALA A 263 -1.17 -2.06 12.93
C ALA A 263 -1.72 -1.38 11.67
N GLN A 264 -0.97 -0.41 11.14
CA GLN A 264 -1.20 0.19 9.84
C GLN A 264 -0.06 -0.16 8.87
N LEU A 265 -0.42 -0.57 7.65
CA LEU A 265 0.50 -0.78 6.54
C LEU A 265 0.49 0.43 5.60
N GLY A 266 1.67 0.86 5.15
CA GLY A 266 1.81 1.86 4.08
C GLY A 266 3.21 1.87 3.46
N GLY A 267 3.42 2.79 2.53
CA GLY A 267 4.76 3.07 2.00
C GLY A 267 5.57 3.93 2.96
N LEU A 268 6.90 3.98 2.75
CA LEU A 268 7.78 4.84 3.56
C LEU A 268 7.40 6.33 3.51
N ASP A 269 6.72 6.78 2.45
CA ASP A 269 6.21 8.14 2.35
C ASP A 269 5.06 8.47 3.33
N GLN A 270 4.45 7.45 3.94
CA GLN A 270 3.44 7.60 5.00
C GLN A 270 4.05 7.85 6.39
N ARG A 271 5.39 7.70 6.53
CA ARG A 271 6.09 7.72 7.83
C ARG A 271 5.72 8.94 8.69
N LYS A 272 5.60 10.13 8.08
CA LYS A 272 5.27 11.36 8.80
C LYS A 272 3.85 11.35 9.37
N ILE A 273 2.89 10.76 8.66
CA ILE A 273 1.51 10.57 9.15
C ILE A 273 1.49 9.51 10.26
N PHE A 274 2.24 8.42 10.09
CA PHE A 274 2.37 7.37 11.11
C PHE A 274 2.94 7.93 12.42
N THR A 275 4.02 8.70 12.35
CA THR A 275 4.57 9.38 13.54
C THR A 275 3.60 10.39 14.15
N PHE A 276 2.78 11.04 13.34
CA PHE A 276 1.73 11.92 13.85
C PHE A 276 0.67 11.14 14.64
N ALA A 277 0.25 9.97 14.16
CA ALA A 277 -0.69 9.10 14.86
C ALA A 277 -0.10 8.62 16.20
N LEU A 278 1.15 8.12 16.19
CA LEU A 278 1.88 7.69 17.39
C LEU A 278 1.91 8.78 18.48
N GLU A 279 2.18 10.02 18.11
CA GLU A 279 2.29 11.12 19.06
C GLU A 279 0.95 11.67 19.55
N ASN A 280 -0.14 11.54 18.78
CA ASN A 280 -1.37 12.30 19.03
C ASN A 280 -2.58 11.44 19.42
N LEU A 281 -2.67 10.18 18.98
CA LEU A 281 -3.75 9.28 19.42
C LEU A 281 -3.75 9.07 20.95
N PRO A 282 -2.60 8.88 21.64
CA PRO A 282 -2.59 8.76 23.10
C PRO A 282 -3.10 9.99 23.84
N LYS A 283 -2.92 11.18 23.26
CA LYS A 283 -3.36 12.45 23.88
C LYS A 283 -4.88 12.59 23.91
N ILE A 284 -5.59 11.85 23.06
CA ILE A 284 -7.07 11.77 23.06
C ILE A 284 -7.59 10.45 23.63
N GLY A 285 -6.72 9.65 24.25
CA GLY A 285 -7.10 8.43 25.00
C GLY A 285 -7.03 7.12 24.22
N TYR A 286 -6.48 7.13 23.00
CA TYR A 286 -6.40 5.94 22.15
C TYR A 286 -5.03 5.25 22.23
N LYS A 287 -5.03 3.93 22.00
CA LYS A 287 -3.80 3.12 22.06
C LYS A 287 -2.85 3.46 20.91
N VAL A 288 -1.56 3.19 21.13
CA VAL A 288 -0.52 3.20 20.09
C VAL A 288 -0.69 1.97 19.19
N ARG A 289 -0.40 2.12 17.89
CA ARG A 289 -0.40 1.03 16.90
C ARG A 289 1.02 0.79 16.38
N ALA A 290 1.24 -0.40 15.83
CA ALA A 290 2.43 -0.65 15.03
C ALA A 290 2.29 -0.07 13.62
N HIS A 291 3.41 0.31 13.00
CA HIS A 291 3.42 0.78 11.61
C HIS A 291 4.39 -0.03 10.78
N LEU A 292 3.88 -0.59 9.68
CA LEU A 292 4.61 -1.41 8.72
C LEU A 292 4.85 -0.57 7.47
N MET A 293 6.11 -0.29 7.15
CA MET A 293 6.48 0.54 5.99
C MET A 293 7.23 -0.27 4.93
N HIS A 294 6.61 -0.42 3.76
CA HIS A 294 7.26 -1.06 2.61
C HIS A 294 8.11 -0.06 1.83
N SER A 295 9.12 -0.57 1.11
CA SER A 295 9.97 0.22 0.23
C SER A 295 9.16 0.90 -0.88
N MET A 296 9.62 2.06 -1.32
CA MET A 296 9.12 2.70 -2.52
C MET A 296 9.80 2.07 -3.74
N VAL A 297 9.02 1.48 -4.66
CA VAL A 297 9.58 0.96 -5.91
C VAL A 297 9.70 2.12 -6.92
N PRO A 298 10.89 2.34 -7.50
CA PRO A 298 11.09 3.39 -8.49
C PRO A 298 10.15 3.28 -9.69
N GLY A 299 9.93 4.43 -10.35
CA GLY A 299 9.27 4.48 -11.65
C GLY A 299 9.95 3.56 -12.68
N LEU A 300 9.20 3.13 -13.69
CA LEU A 300 9.81 2.48 -14.85
C LEU A 300 10.51 3.51 -15.77
N GLY A 301 10.19 4.80 -15.64
CA GLY A 301 10.88 5.90 -16.31
C GLY A 301 11.97 6.55 -15.45
N GLU A 302 12.31 7.81 -15.73
CA GLU A 302 13.23 8.63 -14.91
C GLU A 302 12.62 9.11 -13.59
N ALA A 303 11.31 8.93 -13.42
CA ALA A 303 10.59 9.35 -12.23
C ALA A 303 11.00 8.51 -11.01
N GLN A 304 11.25 9.19 -9.88
CA GLN A 304 11.54 8.54 -8.59
C GLN A 304 10.40 7.62 -8.10
N LYS A 305 9.17 7.82 -8.59
CA LYS A 305 7.98 7.02 -8.24
C LYS A 305 7.14 6.75 -9.48
N MET A 306 6.50 5.57 -9.56
CA MET A 306 5.41 5.35 -10.52
C MET A 306 4.20 6.21 -10.11
N SER A 307 3.76 7.12 -10.99
CA SER A 307 2.65 8.04 -10.73
C SER A 307 1.49 7.81 -11.69
N SER A 308 0.27 7.76 -11.17
CA SER A 308 -0.94 7.65 -11.99
C SER A 308 -1.17 8.83 -12.94
N SER A 309 -0.50 9.97 -12.73
CA SER A 309 -0.71 11.22 -13.47
C SER A 309 0.10 11.32 -14.78
N GLU A 310 1.04 10.42 -15.02
CA GLU A 310 1.89 10.42 -16.20
C GLU A 310 1.70 9.11 -17.01
N PRO A 311 0.96 9.16 -18.13
CA PRO A 311 0.59 7.95 -18.87
C PRO A 311 1.77 7.10 -19.39
N ASP A 312 2.88 7.75 -19.75
CA ASP A 312 4.06 7.10 -20.32
C ASP A 312 5.03 6.55 -19.27
N SER A 313 4.92 6.96 -18.00
CA SER A 313 5.83 6.53 -16.93
C SER A 313 5.30 5.34 -16.11
N LYS A 314 4.11 4.81 -16.45
CA LYS A 314 3.45 3.71 -15.75
C LYS A 314 2.96 2.60 -16.67
N ILE A 315 2.95 1.36 -16.17
CA ILE A 315 2.24 0.23 -16.78
C ILE A 315 0.90 0.07 -16.08
N ASP A 316 -0.19 0.24 -16.83
CA ASP A 316 -1.55 0.03 -16.32
C ASP A 316 -1.78 -1.48 -16.09
N LEU A 317 -2.61 -1.82 -15.12
CA LEU A 317 -2.92 -3.22 -14.80
C LEU A 317 -3.73 -3.91 -15.90
N LEU A 318 -4.39 -3.14 -16.76
CA LEU A 318 -5.17 -3.63 -17.89
C LEU A 318 -4.46 -3.40 -19.24
N ASP A 319 -3.17 -3.01 -19.24
CA ASP A 319 -2.39 -2.88 -20.47
C ASP A 319 -2.28 -4.23 -21.19
N SER A 320 -2.42 -4.20 -22.53
CA SER A 320 -2.19 -5.37 -23.38
C SER A 320 -0.73 -5.84 -23.32
N PRO A 321 -0.43 -7.11 -23.66
CA PRO A 321 0.94 -7.61 -23.66
C PRO A 321 1.92 -6.77 -24.47
N ASP A 322 1.49 -6.26 -25.63
CA ASP A 322 2.29 -5.38 -26.48
C ASP A 322 2.56 -4.02 -25.84
N ALA A 323 1.56 -3.46 -25.13
CA ALA A 323 1.71 -2.20 -24.41
C ALA A 323 2.71 -2.34 -23.25
N VAL A 324 2.62 -3.43 -22.48
CA VAL A 324 3.58 -3.79 -21.43
C VAL A 324 5.00 -3.89 -22.01
N ALA A 325 5.17 -4.66 -23.09
CA ALA A 325 6.46 -4.85 -23.75
C ALA A 325 7.06 -3.52 -24.26
N LYS A 326 6.23 -2.67 -24.88
CA LYS A 326 6.65 -1.34 -25.36
C LYS A 326 7.10 -0.43 -24.23
N LYS A 327 6.38 -0.41 -23.10
CA LYS A 327 6.71 0.41 -21.93
C LYS A 327 7.97 -0.08 -21.24
N LEU A 328 8.12 -1.39 -21.00
CA LEU A 328 9.34 -1.97 -20.41
C LEU A 328 10.57 -1.79 -21.31
N LYS A 329 10.41 -1.87 -22.63
CA LYS A 329 11.51 -1.60 -23.56
C LYS A 329 12.08 -0.19 -23.36
N LYS A 330 11.21 0.80 -23.17
CA LYS A 330 11.56 2.21 -22.91
C LYS A 330 12.03 2.49 -21.48
N ALA A 331 11.81 1.56 -20.54
CA ALA A 331 12.13 1.79 -19.14
C ALA A 331 13.62 2.11 -18.94
N VAL A 332 13.94 2.99 -18.01
CA VAL A 332 15.34 3.30 -17.69
C VAL A 332 15.92 2.12 -16.92
N CYS A 333 17.00 1.54 -17.43
CA CYS A 333 17.66 0.38 -16.83
C CYS A 333 19.15 0.45 -17.17
N VAL A 334 19.90 1.13 -16.30
CA VAL A 334 21.31 1.43 -16.52
C VAL A 334 22.13 0.16 -16.26
N PRO A 335 23.00 -0.28 -17.20
CA PRO A 335 23.84 -1.46 -17.00
C PRO A 335 24.65 -1.36 -15.70
N LYS A 336 24.79 -2.48 -14.97
CA LYS A 336 25.60 -2.60 -13.75
C LYS A 336 25.22 -1.68 -12.57
N LYS A 337 24.10 -0.95 -12.67
CA LYS A 337 23.60 -0.07 -11.60
C LYS A 337 22.32 -0.65 -11.00
N ILE A 338 22.40 -1.05 -9.73
CA ILE A 338 21.27 -1.55 -8.94
C ILE A 338 20.48 -0.39 -8.30
N GLU A 339 21.20 0.58 -7.72
CA GLU A 339 20.57 1.69 -7.00
C GLU A 339 19.67 2.53 -7.93
N GLY A 340 18.40 2.69 -7.53
CA GLY A 340 17.40 3.42 -8.31
C GLY A 340 16.91 2.70 -9.57
N ASN A 341 17.27 1.43 -9.78
CA ASN A 341 16.85 0.66 -10.94
C ASN A 341 15.45 0.05 -10.73
N GLY A 342 14.43 0.70 -11.28
CA GLY A 342 13.04 0.27 -11.15
C GLY A 342 12.74 -1.13 -11.70
N VAL A 343 13.52 -1.61 -12.68
CA VAL A 343 13.35 -2.95 -13.26
C VAL A 343 13.83 -4.02 -12.27
N VAL A 344 15.03 -3.84 -11.69
CA VAL A 344 15.56 -4.75 -10.66
C VAL A 344 14.67 -4.73 -9.42
N ALA A 345 14.29 -3.54 -8.95
CA ALA A 345 13.42 -3.38 -7.79
C ALA A 345 12.04 -4.04 -7.99
N PHE A 346 11.48 -4.01 -9.20
CA PHE A 346 10.21 -4.68 -9.49
C PHE A 346 10.37 -6.21 -9.46
N VAL A 347 11.48 -6.74 -9.96
CA VAL A 347 11.76 -8.19 -9.86
C VAL A 347 11.90 -8.61 -8.40
N GLU A 348 12.66 -7.87 -7.60
CA GLU A 348 12.86 -8.11 -6.16
C GLU A 348 11.56 -8.02 -5.35
N HIS A 349 10.88 -6.88 -5.42
CA HIS A 349 9.77 -6.57 -4.52
C HIS A 349 8.42 -7.11 -5.00
N VAL A 350 8.31 -7.53 -6.26
CA VAL A 350 7.07 -8.11 -6.81
C VAL A 350 7.30 -9.52 -7.28
N ILE A 351 8.08 -9.74 -8.35
CA ILE A 351 8.11 -11.06 -9.03
C ILE A 351 8.61 -12.16 -8.10
N PHE A 352 9.76 -11.97 -7.46
CA PHE A 352 10.35 -12.94 -6.53
C PHE A 352 9.38 -13.33 -5.41
N ARG A 353 8.75 -12.32 -4.81
CA ARG A 353 7.84 -12.52 -3.67
C ARG A 353 6.52 -13.17 -4.07
N VAL A 354 5.95 -12.80 -5.22
CA VAL A 354 4.76 -13.46 -5.77
C VAL A 354 5.06 -14.94 -6.04
N VAL A 355 6.21 -15.25 -6.65
CA VAL A 355 6.59 -16.65 -6.90
C VAL A 355 6.80 -17.39 -5.58
N ALA A 356 7.46 -16.77 -4.59
CA ALA A 356 7.63 -17.38 -3.27
C ALA A 356 6.27 -17.70 -2.61
N ILE A 357 5.29 -16.80 -2.67
CA ILE A 357 3.93 -17.06 -2.15
C ILE A 357 3.31 -18.28 -2.85
N LYS A 358 3.39 -18.34 -4.18
CA LYS A 358 2.79 -19.44 -4.97
C LYS A 358 3.47 -20.80 -4.79
N THR A 359 4.70 -20.84 -4.29
CA THR A 359 5.54 -22.04 -4.22
C THR A 359 5.87 -22.48 -2.79
N GLY A 360 5.28 -21.83 -1.77
CA GLY A 360 5.54 -22.14 -0.36
C GLY A 360 6.91 -21.66 0.11
N GLY A 361 7.28 -20.42 -0.23
CA GLY A 361 8.48 -19.74 0.26
C GLY A 361 9.72 -19.85 -0.63
N LYS A 362 9.60 -20.38 -1.85
CA LYS A 362 10.74 -20.61 -2.76
C LYS A 362 10.72 -19.62 -3.94
N PRO A 363 11.38 -18.46 -3.83
CA PRO A 363 11.46 -17.55 -4.97
C PRO A 363 12.20 -18.22 -6.13
N HIS A 364 11.79 -17.89 -7.35
CA HIS A 364 12.41 -18.40 -8.57
C HIS A 364 12.17 -17.43 -9.72
N PHE A 365 13.22 -17.12 -10.48
CA PHE A 365 13.15 -16.27 -11.66
C PHE A 365 14.11 -16.77 -12.74
N THR A 366 13.58 -17.06 -13.92
CA THR A 366 14.34 -17.57 -15.06
C THR A 366 14.46 -16.49 -16.15
N VAL A 367 15.69 -16.29 -16.63
CA VAL A 367 16.02 -15.38 -17.74
C VAL A 367 16.57 -16.20 -18.90
N GLU A 368 15.78 -16.28 -19.96
CA GLU A 368 16.16 -16.98 -21.20
C GLU A 368 17.29 -16.25 -21.93
N ARG A 369 18.25 -17.01 -22.45
CA ARG A 369 19.34 -16.49 -23.30
C ARG A 369 19.23 -17.06 -24.70
N ARG A 370 19.60 -16.27 -25.71
CA ARG A 370 19.66 -16.75 -27.11
C ARG A 370 20.80 -17.75 -27.31
N GLU A 371 21.90 -17.55 -26.58
CA GLU A 371 23.10 -18.37 -26.61
C GLU A 371 23.47 -18.71 -25.17
N GLY A 372 23.70 -20.00 -24.90
CA GLY A 372 23.96 -20.54 -23.56
C GLY A 372 22.73 -20.95 -22.77
N GLU A 373 22.94 -21.59 -21.63
CA GLU A 373 21.89 -22.05 -20.72
C GLU A 373 21.08 -20.89 -20.14
N PRO A 374 19.81 -21.05 -19.76
CA PRO A 374 19.07 -20.01 -19.04
C PRO A 374 19.77 -19.56 -17.74
N LEU A 375 19.63 -18.30 -17.37
CA LEU A 375 20.04 -17.84 -16.03
C LEU A 375 18.89 -18.10 -15.06
N VAL A 376 19.17 -18.80 -13.98
CA VAL A 376 18.20 -19.14 -12.94
C VAL A 376 18.60 -18.51 -11.62
N TYR A 377 17.64 -17.78 -11.03
CA TYR A 377 17.79 -17.05 -9.79
C TYR A 377 16.75 -17.51 -8.77
N ASP A 378 17.21 -18.22 -7.75
CA ASP A 378 16.43 -18.55 -6.54
C ASP A 378 16.78 -17.60 -5.38
N ASP A 379 17.66 -16.62 -5.62
CA ASP A 379 18.11 -15.62 -4.67
C ASP A 379 18.29 -14.28 -5.41
N ILE A 380 17.77 -13.21 -4.82
CA ILE A 380 17.85 -11.88 -5.39
C ILE A 380 19.27 -11.32 -5.35
N GLU A 381 20.07 -11.71 -4.35
CA GLU A 381 21.45 -11.21 -4.24
C GLU A 381 22.33 -11.76 -5.37
N LYS A 382 22.12 -13.00 -5.79
CA LYS A 382 22.73 -13.55 -7.01
C LYS A 382 22.32 -12.77 -8.27
N LEU A 383 21.04 -12.41 -8.39
CA LEU A 383 20.57 -11.60 -9.53
C LEU A 383 21.24 -10.23 -9.57
N LYS A 384 21.34 -9.56 -8.42
CA LYS A 384 22.02 -8.25 -8.30
C LYS A 384 23.51 -8.38 -8.64
N ALA A 385 24.19 -9.38 -8.11
CA ALA A 385 25.61 -9.64 -8.39
C ALA A 385 25.86 -9.90 -9.89
N ASP A 386 25.05 -10.75 -10.52
CA ASP A 386 25.15 -11.02 -11.97
C ASP A 386 24.85 -9.77 -12.82
N TYR A 387 23.95 -8.90 -12.37
CA TYR A 387 23.64 -7.64 -13.05
C TYR A 387 24.79 -6.63 -12.92
N GLU A 388 25.42 -6.51 -11.74
CA GLU A 388 26.62 -5.70 -11.53
C GLU A 388 27.83 -6.22 -12.32
N ALA A 389 27.96 -7.54 -12.42
CA ALA A 389 28.98 -8.21 -13.22
C ALA A 389 28.71 -8.17 -14.74
N ASP A 390 27.56 -7.63 -15.18
CA ASP A 390 27.14 -7.56 -16.59
C ASP A 390 26.89 -8.93 -17.26
N ILE A 391 26.73 -9.97 -16.44
CA ILE A 391 26.29 -11.31 -16.87
C ILE A 391 24.81 -11.26 -17.24
N LEU A 392 24.02 -10.59 -16.39
CA LEU A 392 22.61 -10.27 -16.64
C LEU A 392 22.50 -8.84 -17.18
N THR A 393 22.29 -8.70 -18.48
CA THR A 393 22.18 -7.39 -19.12
C THR A 393 20.78 -6.78 -18.97
N PRO A 394 20.63 -5.44 -19.09
CA PRO A 394 19.32 -4.78 -19.05
C PRO A 394 18.31 -5.34 -20.06
N GLN A 395 18.76 -5.73 -21.25
CA GLN A 395 17.92 -6.28 -22.31
C GLN A 395 17.35 -7.64 -21.92
N LEU A 396 18.19 -8.52 -21.34
CA LEU A 396 17.77 -9.83 -20.86
C LEU A 396 16.79 -9.70 -19.69
N LEU A 397 17.12 -8.85 -18.71
CA LEU A 397 16.27 -8.61 -17.54
C LEU A 397 14.90 -8.04 -17.94
N LYS A 398 14.85 -7.04 -18.82
CA LYS A 398 13.59 -6.48 -19.34
C LYS A 398 12.74 -7.51 -20.07
N ALA A 399 13.36 -8.39 -20.87
CA ALA A 399 12.64 -9.43 -21.60
C ALA A 399 12.02 -10.45 -20.64
N ALA A 400 12.78 -10.92 -19.65
CA ALA A 400 12.28 -11.84 -18.62
C ALA A 400 11.19 -11.20 -17.76
N LEU A 401 11.36 -9.95 -17.32
CA LEU A 401 10.33 -9.22 -16.60
C LEU A 401 9.06 -9.02 -17.44
N THR A 402 9.18 -8.77 -18.74
CA THR A 402 8.02 -8.63 -19.64
C THR A 402 7.19 -9.91 -19.68
N LYS A 403 7.84 -11.08 -19.74
CA LYS A 403 7.16 -12.38 -19.70
C LYS A 403 6.47 -12.58 -18.35
N ALA A 404 7.21 -12.48 -17.25
CA ALA A 404 6.69 -12.71 -15.91
C ALA A 404 5.54 -11.73 -15.53
N LEU A 405 5.68 -10.46 -15.90
CA LEU A 405 4.64 -9.46 -15.65
C LEU A 405 3.38 -9.75 -16.47
N ASN A 406 3.52 -10.19 -17.73
CA ASN A 406 2.35 -10.55 -18.53
C ASN A 406 1.63 -11.78 -17.99
N GLU A 407 2.35 -12.79 -17.50
CA GLU A 407 1.77 -13.95 -16.82
C GLU A 407 1.00 -13.54 -15.55
N LEU A 408 1.52 -12.55 -14.82
CA LEU A 408 0.87 -12.01 -13.63
C LEU A 408 -0.38 -11.16 -13.95
N LEU A 409 -0.36 -10.39 -15.04
CA LEU A 409 -1.47 -9.52 -15.47
C LEU A 409 -2.56 -10.27 -16.24
N ASP A 410 -2.24 -11.41 -16.86
CA ASP A 410 -3.18 -12.19 -17.68
C ASP A 410 -4.49 -12.57 -16.97
N PRO A 411 -4.48 -13.14 -15.74
CA PRO A 411 -5.72 -13.43 -15.03
C PRO A 411 -6.56 -12.18 -14.74
N ILE A 412 -5.92 -11.03 -14.50
CA ILE A 412 -6.61 -9.76 -14.22
C ILE A 412 -7.33 -9.27 -15.48
N ARG A 413 -6.65 -9.29 -16.63
CA ARG A 413 -7.25 -8.93 -17.93
C ARG A 413 -8.42 -9.84 -18.26
N LYS A 414 -8.27 -11.15 -18.08
CA LYS A 414 -9.35 -12.13 -18.32
C LYS A 414 -10.56 -11.90 -17.41
N GLU A 415 -10.36 -11.60 -16.12
CA GLU A 415 -11.46 -11.27 -15.20
C GLU A 415 -12.18 -9.96 -15.59
N PHE A 416 -11.42 -8.96 -16.06
CA PHE A 416 -11.98 -7.70 -16.58
C PHE A 416 -12.78 -7.91 -17.87
N GLU A 417 -12.21 -8.63 -18.86
CA GLU A 417 -12.86 -8.94 -20.14
C GLU A 417 -14.13 -9.78 -19.97
N ALA A 418 -14.16 -10.66 -18.97
CA ALA A 418 -15.33 -11.49 -18.67
C ALA A 418 -16.45 -10.75 -17.92
N SER A 419 -16.18 -9.56 -17.36
CA SER A 419 -17.14 -8.80 -16.55
C SER A 419 -17.58 -7.52 -17.26
N GLU A 420 -18.72 -7.56 -17.94
CA GLU A 420 -19.33 -6.36 -18.54
C GLU A 420 -19.60 -5.27 -17.49
N GLU A 421 -19.96 -5.68 -16.27
CA GLU A 421 -20.21 -4.74 -15.18
C GLU A 421 -18.93 -3.99 -14.81
N TRP A 422 -17.80 -4.70 -14.68
CA TRP A 422 -16.52 -4.06 -14.37
C TRP A 422 -16.06 -3.14 -15.50
N GLN A 423 -16.25 -3.52 -16.75
CA GLN A 423 -15.98 -2.65 -17.91
C GLN A 423 -16.78 -1.35 -17.86
N LYS A 424 -18.10 -1.43 -17.63
CA LYS A 424 -18.98 -0.26 -17.48
C LYS A 424 -18.54 0.63 -16.31
N ILE A 425 -18.20 0.04 -15.16
CA ILE A 425 -17.70 0.78 -13.99
C ILE A 425 -16.37 1.48 -14.32
N ALA A 426 -15.46 0.82 -15.04
CA ALA A 426 -14.17 1.40 -15.41
C ALA A 426 -14.32 2.61 -16.34
N GLU A 427 -15.27 2.57 -17.28
CA GLU A 427 -15.61 3.70 -18.14
C GLU A 427 -16.21 4.86 -17.34
N LEU A 428 -17.14 4.58 -16.42
CA LEU A 428 -17.77 5.60 -15.59
C LEU A 428 -16.81 6.22 -14.56
N ALA A 429 -15.89 5.41 -14.00
CA ALA A 429 -14.92 5.86 -13.01
C ALA A 429 -13.84 6.78 -13.60
N TYR A 430 -13.54 6.58 -14.89
CA TYR A 430 -12.51 7.28 -15.64
C TYR A 430 -12.98 7.52 -17.07
N PRO A 431 -13.93 8.45 -17.25
CA PRO A 431 -14.41 8.82 -18.58
C PRO A 431 -13.23 9.28 -19.41
N SER A 432 -13.14 8.80 -20.65
CA SER A 432 -12.15 9.30 -21.60
C SER A 432 -12.34 10.80 -21.75
N GLU A 433 -11.28 11.58 -21.59
CA GLU A 433 -11.34 13.01 -21.88
C GLU A 433 -11.87 13.19 -23.30
N GLU A 434 -13.06 13.77 -23.44
CA GLU A 434 -13.46 14.33 -24.72
C GLU A 434 -12.33 15.28 -25.11
N LYS A 435 -11.58 14.93 -26.16
CA LYS A 435 -10.62 15.84 -26.77
C LYS A 435 -11.41 17.10 -27.09
N GLN A 436 -11.28 18.14 -26.26
CA GLN A 436 -11.81 19.45 -26.58
C GLN A 436 -11.28 19.74 -27.98
N GLN A 437 -12.16 19.71 -28.97
CA GLN A 437 -11.81 20.10 -30.31
C GLN A 437 -11.19 21.48 -30.15
N LYS A 438 -9.91 21.63 -30.51
CA LYS A 438 -9.27 22.94 -30.55
C LYS A 438 -10.16 23.79 -31.45
N VAL A 439 -11.03 24.60 -30.85
CA VAL A 439 -11.72 25.68 -31.55
C VAL A 439 -10.57 26.49 -32.13
N LYS A 440 -10.43 26.43 -33.45
CA LYS A 440 -9.45 27.26 -34.17
C LYS A 440 -9.74 28.68 -33.74
N LYS A 441 -8.91 29.25 -32.86
CA LYS A 441 -8.88 30.69 -32.63
C LYS A 441 -8.78 31.30 -34.02
N GLN A 442 -9.83 31.98 -34.47
CA GLN A 442 -9.70 32.88 -35.61
C GLN A 442 -8.53 33.78 -35.26
N LYS A 443 -7.50 33.78 -36.11
CA LYS A 443 -6.41 34.74 -36.00
C LYS A 443 -7.06 36.11 -36.14
N ASP A 444 -7.19 36.81 -35.02
CA ASP A 444 -7.43 38.23 -35.02
C ASP A 444 -6.25 38.84 -35.78
N LYS A 445 -6.50 39.21 -37.04
CA LYS A 445 -5.55 39.98 -37.85
C LYS A 445 -5.64 41.40 -37.30
N GLY A 446 -4.99 41.61 -36.16
CA GLY A 446 -4.99 42.88 -35.45
C GLY A 446 -4.75 44.06 -36.40
N ASP A 447 -5.34 45.20 -36.01
CA ASP A 447 -5.45 46.44 -36.79
C ASP A 447 -4.24 46.71 -37.72
N PRO A 448 -4.45 46.71 -39.06
CA PRO A 448 -3.41 46.99 -40.05
C PRO A 448 -2.65 48.29 -39.79
N ALA A 449 -3.31 49.31 -39.22
CA ALA A 449 -2.70 50.61 -38.93
C ALA A 449 -1.61 50.50 -37.85
N LYS A 450 -1.83 49.68 -36.81
CA LYS A 450 -0.83 49.44 -35.75
C LYS A 450 0.37 48.66 -36.27
N ARG A 451 0.16 47.76 -37.24
CA ARG A 451 1.25 46.99 -37.86
C ARG A 451 2.10 47.84 -38.80
N ALA A 452 1.47 48.75 -39.55
CA ALA A 452 2.18 49.72 -40.37
C ALA A 452 3.01 50.71 -39.53
N ALA A 453 2.44 51.21 -38.42
CA ALA A 453 3.15 52.08 -37.50
C ALA A 453 4.37 51.39 -36.84
N ALA A 454 4.23 50.12 -36.43
CA ALA A 454 5.33 49.35 -35.86
C ALA A 454 6.46 49.07 -36.86
N LEU A 455 6.13 48.84 -38.13
CA LEU A 455 7.13 48.66 -39.21
C LEU A 455 7.84 49.97 -39.56
N ALA A 456 7.11 51.09 -39.60
CA ALA A 456 7.68 52.41 -39.83
C ALA A 456 8.65 52.81 -38.71
N ALA A 457 8.25 52.66 -37.44
CA ALA A 457 9.10 52.95 -36.29
C ALA A 457 10.38 52.08 -36.26
N LYS A 458 10.28 50.82 -36.69
CA LYS A 458 11.43 49.92 -36.77
C LYS A 458 12.39 50.29 -37.91
N ALA A 459 11.86 50.76 -39.05
CA ALA A 459 12.68 51.25 -40.16
C ALA A 459 13.41 52.57 -39.80
N GLU A 460 12.77 53.43 -39.02
CA GLU A 460 13.36 54.70 -38.55
C GLU A 460 14.47 54.48 -37.52
N GLN A 461 14.31 53.51 -36.61
CA GLN A 461 15.36 53.09 -35.68
C GLN A 461 16.59 52.47 -36.38
N LEU A 462 16.40 51.80 -37.52
CA LEU A 462 17.49 51.24 -38.31
C LEU A 462 18.28 52.33 -39.04
N LYS A 463 17.61 53.36 -39.58
CA LYS A 463 18.26 54.51 -40.21
C LYS A 463 19.08 55.36 -39.24
N LEU A 464 18.62 55.50 -37.99
CA LEU A 464 19.36 56.21 -36.94
C LEU A 464 20.62 55.47 -36.47
N LYS A 465 20.72 54.15 -36.68
CA LYS A 465 21.92 53.35 -36.35
C LYS A 465 22.99 53.37 -37.45
N GLU A 466 22.61 53.62 -38.70
CA GLU A 466 23.54 53.64 -39.83
C GLU A 466 24.16 55.02 -40.08
N GLY A 467 23.60 56.09 -39.52
CA GLY A 467 24.12 57.47 -39.67
C GLY A 467 25.08 57.97 -38.58
N GLY A 468 25.48 57.11 -37.62
CA GLY A 468 26.23 57.53 -36.42
C GLY A 468 27.73 57.20 -36.41
N SER A 469 28.34 56.79 -37.52
CA SER A 469 29.74 56.33 -37.56
C SER A 469 30.67 57.12 -38.50
N GLU A 470 30.38 58.39 -38.76
CA GLU A 470 31.32 59.32 -39.39
C GLU A 470 31.25 60.69 -38.70
N GLU A 471 31.98 60.87 -37.60
CA GLU A 471 32.60 62.14 -37.16
C GLU A 471 33.24 61.99 -35.76
N SER A 472 34.54 61.72 -35.71
CA SER A 472 35.51 62.31 -34.75
C SER A 472 36.90 61.68 -34.96
N LYS A 473 37.75 62.42 -35.66
CA LYS A 473 39.20 62.38 -35.49
C LYS A 473 39.60 63.22 -34.29
#